data_AF-A0A2H4C0D4-F1
#
_entry.id   AF-A0A2H4C0D4-F1
#
_cell.length_a   1.000
_cell.length_b   1.000
_cell.length_c   1.000
_cell.angle_alpha   90.00
_cell.angle_beta   90.00
_cell.angle_gamma   90.00
#
_symmetry.space_group_name_H-M   'P 1'
#
loop_
_entity.id
_entity.type
_entity.pdbx_description
1 polymer ?
#
loop_
_entity_poly.entity_id
_entity_poly.type
_entity_poly.pdbx_seq_one_letter_code
_entity_poly.pdbx_strand_id
1 'polypeptide(L)'
;YLNVMRRFSQALLKGDKSVRVMRSLLASQQTFVDRLVQLMKAVQRESGNRKKKTERLQSLLADNEKVNLSEIEPIPLPLEPQIRIKGIIPETATLFKSALMPAKLIFKTEDGEQYPVIFKHGDDLRQDQLILQIISLMDKLLRKENLDLKLTPYK
;
A
#
# COMPACT_ATOMS: atom_id res chain seq x y z
N TYR A 1 -10.03 19.97 -6.12
CA TYR A 1 -9.70 18.56 -6.44
C TYR A 1 -10.90 17.66 -6.75
N LEU A 2 -12.06 17.75 -6.07
CA LEU A 2 -13.23 16.88 -6.34
C LEU A 2 -13.68 16.86 -7.81
N ASN A 3 -13.78 18.03 -8.45
CA ASN A 3 -14.15 18.13 -9.86
C ASN A 3 -13.13 17.45 -10.79
N VAL A 4 -11.84 17.49 -10.46
CA VAL A 4 -10.78 16.81 -11.23
C VAL A 4 -10.96 15.30 -11.14
N MET A 5 -11.23 14.76 -9.93
CA MET A 5 -11.49 13.32 -9.75
C MET A 5 -12.74 12.85 -10.49
N ARG A 6 -13.82 13.65 -10.49
CA ARG A 6 -15.03 13.34 -11.27
C ARG A 6 -14.73 13.31 -12.77
N ARG A 7 -14.01 14.31 -13.28
CA ARG A 7 -13.60 14.37 -14.69
C ARG A 7 -12.72 13.19 -15.08
N PHE A 8 -11.76 12.81 -14.24
CA PHE A 8 -10.90 11.66 -14.48
C PHE A 8 -11.70 10.35 -14.52
N SER A 9 -12.58 10.12 -13.54
CA SER A 9 -13.46 8.94 -13.54
C SER A 9 -14.39 8.89 -14.75
N GLN A 10 -14.95 10.03 -15.18
CA GLN A 10 -15.77 10.13 -16.40
C GLN A 10 -14.96 9.84 -17.67
N ALA A 11 -13.72 10.32 -17.76
CA ALA A 11 -12.84 10.02 -18.88
C ALA A 11 -12.54 8.51 -18.96
N LEU A 12 -12.26 7.88 -17.82
CA LEU A 12 -12.01 6.43 -17.79
C LEU A 12 -13.25 5.61 -18.20
N LEU A 13 -14.45 6.06 -17.82
CA LEU A 13 -15.71 5.42 -18.21
C LEU A 13 -15.97 5.43 -19.71
N LYS A 14 -15.59 6.52 -20.39
CA LYS A 14 -15.83 6.72 -21.82
C LYS A 14 -14.75 6.10 -22.70
N GLY A 15 -13.64 5.63 -22.11
CA GLY A 15 -12.55 4.99 -22.84
C GLY A 15 -12.89 3.59 -23.34
N ASP A 16 -11.92 2.95 -23.98
CA ASP A 16 -12.02 1.57 -24.44
C ASP A 16 -12.08 0.54 -23.29
N LYS A 17 -12.11 -0.75 -23.62
CA LYS A 17 -12.18 -1.83 -22.62
C LYS A 17 -11.04 -1.76 -21.59
N SER A 18 -9.82 -1.49 -22.02
CA SER A 18 -8.64 -1.44 -21.14
C SER A 18 -8.74 -0.28 -20.16
N VAL A 19 -9.18 0.89 -20.63
CA VAL A 19 -9.36 2.09 -19.82
C VAL A 19 -10.49 1.92 -18.80
N ARG A 20 -11.58 1.25 -19.18
CA ARG A 20 -12.67 0.93 -18.24
C ARG A 20 -12.24 -0.04 -17.15
N VAL A 21 -11.39 -1.02 -17.47
CA VAL A 21 -10.78 -1.93 -16.48
C VAL A 21 -9.87 -1.18 -15.52
N MET A 22 -9.12 -0.17 -15.99
CA MET A 22 -8.31 0.67 -15.12
C MET A 22 -9.16 1.35 -14.04
N ARG A 23 -10.36 1.83 -14.39
CA ARG A 23 -11.29 2.41 -13.40
C ARG A 23 -11.71 1.41 -12.33
N SER A 24 -12.02 0.17 -12.69
CA SER A 24 -12.38 -0.85 -11.70
C SER A 24 -11.20 -1.22 -10.81
N LEU A 25 -9.98 -1.29 -11.36
CA LEU A 25 -8.77 -1.55 -10.57
C LEU A 25 -8.51 -0.43 -9.55
N LEU A 26 -8.65 0.85 -9.94
CA LEU A 26 -8.54 1.97 -9.01
C LEU A 26 -9.59 1.90 -7.89
N ALA A 27 -10.82 1.49 -8.20
CA ALA A 27 -11.87 1.30 -7.20
C ALA A 27 -11.56 0.15 -6.23
N SER A 28 -11.01 -0.96 -6.73
CA SER A 28 -10.56 -2.07 -5.90
C SER A 28 -9.38 -1.68 -5.00
N GLN A 29 -8.41 -0.92 -5.51
CA GLN A 29 -7.30 -0.36 -4.71
C GLN A 29 -7.82 0.56 -3.60
N GLN A 30 -8.75 1.47 -3.90
CA GLN A 30 -9.36 2.35 -2.90
C GLN A 30 -10.03 1.52 -1.79
N THR A 31 -10.85 0.54 -2.19
CA THR A 31 -11.55 -0.35 -1.26
C THR A 31 -10.57 -1.14 -0.38
N PHE A 32 -9.47 -1.63 -0.97
CA PHE A 32 -8.42 -2.33 -0.25
C PHE A 32 -7.75 -1.44 0.80
N VAL A 33 -7.36 -0.22 0.43
CA VAL A 33 -6.74 0.74 1.37
C VAL A 33 -7.71 1.15 2.47
N ASP A 34 -8.99 1.37 2.14
CA ASP A 34 -10.02 1.71 3.13
C ASP A 34 -10.18 0.60 4.17
N ARG A 35 -10.23 -0.66 3.75
CA ARG A 35 -10.26 -1.83 4.65
C ARG A 35 -9.02 -1.91 5.52
N LEU A 36 -7.84 -1.66 4.95
CA LEU A 36 -6.59 -1.65 5.71
C LEU A 36 -6.56 -0.53 6.77
N VAL A 37 -7.10 0.65 6.44
CA VAL A 37 -7.29 1.75 7.41
C VAL A 37 -8.24 1.33 8.54
N GLN A 38 -9.37 0.69 8.23
CA GLN A 38 -10.31 0.22 9.26
C GLN A 38 -9.68 -0.85 10.15
N LEU A 39 -8.92 -1.78 9.56
CA LEU A 39 -8.16 -2.78 10.30
C LEU A 39 -7.17 -2.11 11.27
N MET A 40 -6.40 -1.12 10.80
CA MET A 40 -5.42 -0.44 11.65
C MET A 40 -6.10 0.34 12.78
N LYS A 41 -7.26 0.95 12.54
CA LYS A 41 -8.06 1.57 13.61
C LYS A 41 -8.51 0.55 14.65
N ALA A 42 -8.93 -0.65 14.23
CA ALA A 42 -9.32 -1.72 15.14
C ALA A 42 -8.12 -2.20 15.99
N VAL A 43 -6.94 -2.36 15.40
CA VAL A 43 -5.69 -2.71 16.10
C VAL A 43 -5.26 -1.62 17.08
N GLN A 44 -5.43 -0.35 16.74
CA GLN A 44 -5.12 0.76 17.63
C GLN A 44 -6.05 0.80 18.86
N ARG A 45 -7.32 0.43 18.71
CA ARG A 45 -8.29 0.32 19.82
C ARG A 45 -8.03 -0.86 20.77
N GLU A 46 -7.33 -1.90 20.32
CA GLU A 46 -7.00 -3.06 21.16
C GLU A 46 -6.15 -2.64 22.37
N SER A 47 -6.60 -2.97 23.58
CA SER A 47 -5.84 -2.64 24.79
C SER A 47 -4.68 -3.60 25.00
N GLY A 48 -3.60 -3.11 25.63
CA GLY A 48 -2.45 -3.93 25.99
C GLY A 48 -1.19 -3.61 25.19
N ASN A 49 -0.19 -4.46 25.37
CA ASN A 49 1.14 -4.24 24.83
C ASN A 49 1.21 -4.52 23.30
N ARG A 50 2.35 -4.17 22.70
CA ARG A 50 2.61 -4.35 21.27
C ARG A 50 2.45 -5.81 20.80
N LYS A 51 2.76 -6.79 21.65
CA LYS A 51 2.61 -8.23 21.33
C LYS A 51 1.14 -8.56 21.10
N LYS A 52 0.26 -8.21 22.06
CA LYS A 52 -1.19 -8.43 21.95
C LYS A 52 -1.81 -7.70 20.75
N LYS A 53 -1.37 -6.46 20.47
CA LYS A 53 -1.79 -5.72 19.28
C LYS A 53 -1.33 -6.38 17.97
N THR A 54 -0.14 -6.98 17.97
CA THR A 54 0.36 -7.73 16.81
C THR A 54 -0.45 -9.01 16.60
N GLU A 55 -0.74 -9.77 17.65
CA GLU A 55 -1.62 -10.95 17.57
C GLU A 55 -3.01 -10.58 17.04
N ARG A 56 -3.56 -9.43 17.47
CA ARG A 56 -4.82 -8.90 16.96
C ARG A 56 -4.76 -8.53 15.47
N LEU A 57 -3.67 -7.88 15.03
CA LEU A 57 -3.42 -7.58 13.61
C LEU A 57 -3.43 -8.85 12.76
N GLN A 58 -2.67 -9.86 13.17
CA GLN A 58 -2.56 -11.14 12.46
C GLN A 58 -3.91 -11.87 12.41
N SER A 59 -4.63 -11.92 13.54
CA SER A 59 -5.98 -12.50 13.62
C SER A 59 -6.98 -11.82 12.68
N LEU A 60 -6.98 -10.49 12.60
CA LEU A 60 -7.89 -9.76 11.72
C LEU A 60 -7.54 -9.95 10.24
N LEU A 61 -6.26 -10.03 9.90
CA LEU A 61 -5.82 -10.32 8.53
C LEU A 61 -6.17 -11.74 8.09
N ALA A 62 -6.10 -12.72 9.00
CA ALA A 62 -6.45 -14.11 8.72
C ALA A 62 -7.96 -14.33 8.48
N ASP A 63 -8.82 -13.45 9.01
CA ASP A 63 -10.27 -13.49 8.77
C ASP A 63 -10.62 -12.85 7.42
N ASN A 64 -10.30 -13.55 6.33
CA ASN A 64 -10.49 -13.03 4.97
C ASN A 64 -11.97 -12.85 4.59
N GLU A 65 -12.88 -13.62 5.18
CA GLU A 65 -14.32 -13.49 4.95
C GLU A 65 -14.84 -12.11 5.38
N LYS A 66 -14.31 -11.57 6.48
CA LYS A 66 -14.73 -10.26 7.00
C LYS A 66 -13.94 -9.11 6.41
N VAL A 67 -12.61 -9.26 6.29
CA VAL A 67 -11.74 -8.13 5.97
C VAL A 67 -11.30 -8.12 4.51
N ASN A 68 -11.19 -9.29 3.87
CA ASN A 68 -10.85 -9.43 2.45
C ASN A 68 -9.59 -8.64 2.07
N LEU A 69 -8.47 -9.03 2.72
CA LEU A 69 -7.14 -8.43 2.62
C LEU A 69 -6.02 -9.47 2.49
N SER A 70 -6.22 -10.71 2.95
CA SER A 70 -5.20 -11.77 2.89
C SER A 70 -5.22 -12.54 1.57
N GLU A 71 -6.40 -12.67 0.96
CA GLU A 71 -6.57 -13.21 -0.38
C GLU A 71 -7.56 -12.37 -1.17
N ILE A 72 -7.10 -11.80 -2.28
CA ILE A 72 -7.86 -10.93 -3.18
C ILE A 72 -7.58 -11.30 -4.63
N GLU A 73 -8.47 -10.89 -5.53
CA GLU A 73 -8.15 -10.81 -6.95
C GLU A 73 -6.94 -9.89 -7.18
N PRO A 74 -6.01 -10.23 -8.09
CA PRO A 74 -4.80 -9.45 -8.30
C PRO A 74 -5.09 -7.99 -8.66
N ILE A 75 -4.63 -7.07 -7.81
CA ILE A 75 -4.68 -5.63 -8.05
C ILE A 75 -3.27 -5.06 -8.10
N PRO A 76 -3.03 -3.94 -8.83
CA PRO A 76 -1.76 -3.24 -8.73
C PRO A 76 -1.55 -2.72 -7.30
N LEU A 77 -0.33 -2.77 -6.79
CA LEU A 77 0.04 -2.19 -5.50
C LEU A 77 0.01 -0.66 -5.62
N PRO A 78 -0.72 0.08 -4.76
CA PRO A 78 -0.77 1.55 -4.85
C PRO A 78 0.59 2.24 -4.73
N LEU A 79 1.52 1.64 -3.99
CA LEU A 79 2.89 2.13 -3.79
C LEU A 79 3.76 1.97 -5.06
N GLU A 80 3.60 0.85 -5.75
CA GLU A 80 4.32 0.52 -6.98
C GLU A 80 3.41 -0.23 -7.96
N PRO A 81 2.69 0.48 -8.86
CA PRO A 81 1.65 -0.12 -9.70
C PRO A 81 2.12 -1.16 -10.72
N GLN A 82 3.44 -1.31 -10.91
CA GLN A 82 4.00 -2.38 -11.75
C GLN A 82 3.91 -3.74 -11.05
N ILE A 83 3.81 -3.76 -9.72
CA ILE A 83 3.71 -4.96 -8.91
C ILE A 83 2.23 -5.25 -8.67
N ARG A 84 1.80 -6.47 -9.01
CA ARG A 84 0.44 -6.94 -8.75
C ARG A 84 0.44 -7.81 -7.50
N ILE A 85 -0.52 -7.58 -6.61
CA ILE A 85 -0.61 -8.23 -5.30
C ILE A 85 -1.89 -9.07 -5.18
N LYS A 86 -1.77 -10.22 -4.52
CA LYS A 86 -2.84 -11.18 -4.21
C LYS A 86 -3.33 -11.12 -2.77
N GLY A 87 -2.71 -10.28 -1.94
CA GLY A 87 -3.10 -10.07 -0.54
C GLY A 87 -1.90 -9.90 0.38
N ILE A 88 -2.16 -9.88 1.69
CA ILE A 88 -1.18 -9.74 2.76
C ILE A 88 -1.02 -11.06 3.51
N ILE A 89 0.21 -11.47 3.77
CA ILE A 89 0.56 -12.69 4.53
C ILE A 89 0.33 -12.43 6.04
N PRO A 90 -0.73 -12.95 6.66
CA PRO A 90 -1.15 -12.56 8.01
C PRO A 90 -0.08 -12.79 9.08
N GLU A 91 0.53 -13.98 9.11
CA GLU A 91 1.46 -14.44 10.14
C GLU A 91 2.78 -13.65 10.18
N THR A 92 3.12 -12.97 9.08
CA THR A 92 4.33 -12.14 8.99
C THR A 92 4.09 -10.68 9.42
N ALA A 93 2.82 -10.28 9.56
CA ALA A 93 2.45 -8.91 9.88
C ALA A 93 2.89 -8.56 11.31
N THR A 94 3.57 -7.41 11.47
CA THR A 94 4.11 -6.96 12.76
C THR A 94 3.99 -5.45 12.94
N LEU A 95 4.01 -4.99 14.19
CA LEU A 95 4.02 -3.57 14.52
C LEU A 95 5.43 -3.11 14.92
N PHE A 96 5.89 -1.98 14.36
CA PHE A 96 7.14 -1.35 14.77
C PHE A 96 7.05 -0.77 16.19
N LYS A 97 8.21 -0.67 16.87
CA LYS A 97 8.32 -0.03 18.19
C LYS A 97 8.38 1.49 18.02
N SER A 98 7.23 2.10 17.72
CA SER A 98 7.03 3.55 17.54
C SER A 98 5.70 3.99 18.14
N ALA A 99 5.56 5.27 18.51
CA ALA A 99 4.36 5.82 19.13
C ALA A 99 3.10 5.65 18.26
N LEU A 100 3.23 5.87 16.94
CA LEU A 100 2.13 5.69 15.98
C LEU A 100 1.94 4.24 15.52
N MET A 101 2.80 3.31 15.99
CA MET A 101 2.76 1.87 15.70
C MET A 101 2.47 1.53 14.22
N PRO A 102 3.33 1.95 13.28
CA PRO A 102 3.14 1.57 11.89
C PRO A 102 3.28 0.05 11.74
N ALA A 103 2.59 -0.51 10.74
CA ALA A 103 2.60 -1.94 10.46
C ALA A 103 3.62 -2.27 9.38
N LYS A 104 4.43 -3.31 9.61
CA LYS A 104 5.17 -4.02 8.57
C LYS A 104 4.25 -5.10 8.02
N LEU A 105 3.93 -5.02 6.74
CA LEU A 105 3.06 -5.94 6.03
C LEU A 105 3.85 -6.57 4.88
N ILE A 106 3.78 -7.89 4.73
CA ILE A 106 4.35 -8.58 3.57
C ILE A 106 3.22 -8.91 2.61
N PHE A 107 3.29 -8.36 1.41
CA PHE A 107 2.34 -8.66 0.35
C PHE A 107 2.80 -9.88 -0.44
N LYS A 108 1.86 -10.74 -0.83
CA LYS A 108 2.09 -11.80 -1.82
C LYS A 108 1.87 -11.22 -3.20
N THR A 109 2.87 -11.29 -4.07
CA THR A 109 2.73 -10.83 -5.46
C THR A 109 2.00 -11.88 -6.32
N GLU A 110 1.56 -11.47 -7.50
CA GLU A 110 0.94 -12.36 -8.48
C GLU A 110 1.86 -13.51 -8.88
N ASP A 111 3.17 -13.23 -8.97
CA ASP A 111 4.23 -14.15 -9.37
C ASP A 111 4.72 -15.07 -8.22
N GLY A 112 4.17 -14.89 -7.01
CA GLY A 112 4.52 -15.69 -5.82
C GLY A 112 5.63 -15.11 -4.95
N GLU A 113 6.22 -13.98 -5.34
CA GLU A 113 7.22 -13.25 -4.56
C GLU A 113 6.60 -12.52 -3.37
N GLN A 114 7.46 -12.04 -2.47
CA GLN A 114 7.08 -11.28 -1.28
C GLN A 114 7.50 -9.81 -1.43
N TYR A 115 6.58 -8.89 -1.13
CA TYR A 115 6.85 -7.45 -1.19
C TYR A 115 6.58 -6.77 0.17
N PRO A 116 7.62 -6.40 0.94
CA PRO A 116 7.46 -5.76 2.24
C PRO A 116 7.05 -4.28 2.11
N VAL A 117 6.08 -3.86 2.90
CA VAL A 117 5.59 -2.47 2.97
C VAL A 117 5.47 -2.01 4.42
N ILE A 118 5.76 -0.74 4.66
CA ILE A 118 5.43 -0.06 5.91
C ILE A 118 4.14 0.72 5.70
N PHE A 119 3.07 0.32 6.38
CA PHE A 119 1.80 1.04 6.39
C PHE A 119 1.70 1.93 7.64
N LYS A 120 1.64 3.23 7.43
CA LYS A 120 1.54 4.23 8.51
C LYS A 120 0.11 4.81 8.53
N HIS A 121 -0.56 4.69 9.67
CA HIS A 121 -1.87 5.30 9.91
C HIS A 121 -1.76 6.41 10.95
N GLY A 122 -2.33 7.59 10.65
CA GLY A 122 -2.28 8.76 11.54
C GLY A 122 -1.02 9.60 11.40
N ASP A 123 -0.22 9.37 10.35
CA ASP A 123 0.98 10.13 10.00
C ASP A 123 0.80 10.75 8.60
N ASP A 124 1.33 11.95 8.38
CA ASP A 124 1.24 12.65 7.09
C ASP A 124 2.51 12.45 6.27
N LEU A 125 2.43 11.61 5.24
CA LEU A 125 3.59 11.18 4.46
C LEU A 125 3.94 12.11 3.31
N ARG A 126 3.23 13.23 3.12
CA ARG A 126 3.42 14.09 1.94
C ARG A 126 4.83 14.67 1.84
N GLN A 127 5.45 15.00 2.98
CA GLN A 127 6.82 15.52 3.00
C GLN A 127 7.83 14.45 2.62
N ASP A 128 7.82 13.29 3.30
CA ASP A 128 8.70 12.16 2.98
C ASP A 128 8.55 11.73 1.52
N GLN A 129 7.31 11.65 1.03
CA GLN A 129 7.01 11.31 -0.36
C GLN A 129 7.66 12.30 -1.34
N LEU A 130 7.55 13.60 -1.10
CA LEU A 130 8.20 14.61 -1.95
C LEU A 130 9.72 14.46 -1.94
N ILE A 131 10.32 14.29 -0.76
CA ILE A 131 11.77 14.13 -0.64
C ILE A 131 12.26 12.89 -1.40
N LEU A 132 11.58 11.75 -1.26
CA LEU A 132 11.94 10.53 -1.99
C LEU A 132 11.78 10.67 -3.51
N GLN A 133 10.76 11.42 -3.97
CA GLN A 133 10.60 11.74 -5.38
C GLN A 133 11.78 12.58 -5.90
N ILE A 134 12.24 13.56 -5.13
CA ILE A 134 13.42 14.37 -5.47
C ILE A 134 14.69 13.52 -5.50
N ILE A 135 14.91 12.65 -4.51
CA ILE A 135 16.07 11.73 -4.48
C ILE A 135 16.03 10.79 -5.70
N SER A 136 14.85 10.27 -6.06
CA SER A 136 14.70 9.42 -7.25
C SER A 136 14.99 10.18 -8.55
N LEU A 137 14.58 11.45 -8.65
CA LEU A 137 14.93 12.31 -9.77
C LEU A 137 16.45 12.54 -9.84
N MET A 138 17.09 12.84 -8.71
CA MET A 138 18.54 13.04 -8.62
C MET A 138 19.31 11.78 -9.03
N ASP A 139 18.92 10.60 -8.54
CA ASP A 139 19.52 9.33 -8.94
C ASP A 139 19.44 9.11 -10.46
N LYS A 140 18.29 9.40 -11.08
CA LYS A 140 18.14 9.32 -12.54
C LYS A 140 19.07 10.29 -13.29
N LEU A 141 19.22 11.51 -12.80
CA LEU A 141 20.10 12.51 -13.41
C LEU A 141 21.57 12.10 -13.28
N LEU A 142 22.01 11.63 -12.11
CA LEU A 142 23.37 11.16 -11.89
C LEU A 142 23.70 9.95 -12.79
N ARG A 143 22.79 8.97 -12.87
CA ARG A 143 22.93 7.81 -13.75
C ARG A 143 23.04 8.20 -15.23
N LYS A 144 22.31 9.24 -15.66
CA LYS A 144 22.39 9.76 -17.04
C LYS A 144 23.78 10.29 -17.38
N GLU A 145 24.47 10.84 -16.38
CA GLU A 145 25.88 11.28 -16.49
C GLU A 145 26.87 10.14 -16.17
N ASN A 146 26.43 8.87 -16.23
CA ASN A 146 27.21 7.67 -15.93
C ASN A 146 27.75 7.59 -14.49
N LEU A 147 27.13 8.31 -13.54
CA LEU A 147 27.50 8.30 -12.13
C LEU A 147 26.47 7.52 -11.30
N ASP A 148 26.77 6.26 -10.98
CA ASP A 148 25.93 5.43 -10.11
C ASP A 148 26.43 5.46 -8.66
N LEU A 149 25.83 6.33 -7.85
CA LEU A 149 26.14 6.44 -6.41
C LEU A 149 25.44 5.38 -5.54
N LYS A 150 24.78 4.37 -6.15
CA LYS A 150 24.09 3.28 -5.44
C LYS A 150 23.05 3.78 -4.44
N LEU A 151 22.34 4.86 -4.78
CA LEU A 151 21.24 5.38 -3.97
C LEU A 151 20.09 4.38 -3.96
N THR A 152 19.37 4.31 -2.84
CA THR A 152 18.18 3.45 -2.67
C THR A 152 16.92 4.29 -2.44
N PRO A 153 16.40 4.99 -3.48
CA PRO A 153 15.16 5.75 -3.37
C PRO A 153 13.97 4.79 -3.27
N TYR A 154 13.63 4.40 -2.05
CA TYR A 154 12.48 3.54 -1.78
C TYR A 154 11.16 4.25 -2.14
N LYS A 155 10.14 3.46 -2.42
CA LYS A 155 8.79 3.93 -2.75
C LYS A 155 7.96 4.15 -1.49
#